data_AF-A0A550I0F9-F1
#
_entry.id   AF-A0A550I0F9-F1
#
_cell.length_a   1.000
_cell.length_b   1.000
_cell.length_c   1.000
_cell.angle_alpha   90.00
_cell.angle_beta   90.00
_cell.angle_gamma   90.00
#
_symmetry.space_group_name_H-M   'P 1'
#
loop_
_entity.id
_entity.type
_entity.pdbx_description
1 polymer ?
#
loop_
_entity_poly.entity_id
_entity_poly.type
_entity_poly.pdbx_seq_one_letter_code
_entity_poly.pdbx_strand_id
1 'polypeptide(L)'
;MRLIISFLLLAVLSISCKDDPRPKPKGFLALEYPNAEYERVDIGCPYTFDKNVIAEISPSRNRIPCWIQLDYDEMKGSVFITYQPVENNLDSLLSDAQKLPLQHTIKADLIEGDVYTNDLNRTYGMFYEVDGNAASQAQFYLTDSTHHFLTGSVYFKSLPNFDSIVPAADYLKADIRHLMESLKWNY
;
A
#
# COMPACT_ATOMS: atom_id res chain seq x y z
N MET A 1 22.56 72.54 -3.11
CA MET A 1 22.85 71.38 -2.24
C MET A 1 21.59 70.64 -1.75
N ARG A 2 20.52 71.34 -1.30
CA ARG A 2 19.24 70.71 -0.87
C ARG A 2 18.51 69.90 -1.97
N LEU A 3 18.53 70.37 -3.22
CA LEU A 3 17.88 69.69 -4.35
C LEU A 3 18.57 68.36 -4.76
N ILE A 4 19.90 68.27 -4.58
CA ILE A 4 20.68 67.05 -4.90
C ILE A 4 20.40 65.95 -3.89
N ILE A 5 20.25 66.31 -2.61
CA ILE A 5 19.91 65.37 -1.53
C ILE A 5 18.48 64.84 -1.73
N SER A 6 17.54 65.68 -2.16
CA SER A 6 16.16 65.24 -2.46
C SER A 6 16.09 64.29 -3.65
N PHE A 7 16.94 64.47 -4.66
CA PHE A 7 17.00 63.57 -5.82
C PHE A 7 17.66 62.23 -5.48
N LEU A 8 18.67 62.24 -4.61
CA LEU A 8 19.31 61.03 -4.10
C LEU A 8 18.36 60.20 -3.22
N LEU A 9 17.51 60.87 -2.41
CA LEU A 9 16.51 60.19 -1.58
C LEU A 9 15.41 59.51 -2.40
N LEU A 10 15.05 60.08 -3.56
CA LEU A 10 14.03 59.53 -4.45
C LEU A 10 14.54 58.32 -5.24
N ALA A 11 15.85 58.26 -5.52
CA ALA A 11 16.46 57.14 -6.24
C ALA A 11 16.56 55.85 -5.41
N VAL A 12 16.61 55.94 -4.07
CA VAL A 12 16.71 54.77 -3.17
C VAL A 12 15.35 54.06 -3.01
N LEU A 13 14.22 54.73 -3.28
CA LEU A 13 12.88 54.14 -3.17
C LEU A 13 12.49 53.25 -4.37
N SER A 14 13.33 53.17 -5.40
CA SER A 14 13.05 52.40 -6.63
C SER A 14 13.60 50.97 -6.62
N ILE A 15 14.22 50.53 -5.52
CA ILE A 15 14.75 49.15 -5.39
C ILE A 15 13.60 48.24 -4.96
N SER A 16 12.72 47.91 -5.91
CA SER A 16 11.73 46.85 -5.73
C SER A 16 12.42 45.50 -5.90
N CYS A 17 12.43 44.67 -4.85
CA CYS A 17 12.70 43.24 -4.98
C CYS A 17 11.67 42.63 -5.92
N LYS A 18 12.13 42.10 -7.07
CA LYS A 18 11.36 41.09 -7.80
C LYS A 18 11.56 39.79 -7.04
N ASP A 19 10.56 39.38 -6.29
CA ASP A 19 10.48 37.98 -5.89
C ASP A 19 10.33 37.17 -7.17
N ASP A 20 11.32 36.33 -7.49
CA ASP A 20 11.16 35.35 -8.56
C ASP A 20 9.90 34.55 -8.25
N PRO A 21 8.94 34.46 -9.18
CA PRO A 21 7.73 33.71 -8.95
C PRO A 21 8.13 32.25 -8.75
N ARG A 22 8.16 31.81 -7.48
CA ARG A 22 8.35 30.41 -7.16
C ARG A 22 7.19 29.67 -7.81
N PRO A 23 7.44 28.75 -8.76
CA PRO A 23 6.36 28.04 -9.40
C PRO A 23 5.56 27.33 -8.31
N LYS A 24 4.25 27.62 -8.25
CA LYS A 24 3.34 26.93 -7.34
C LYS A 24 3.50 25.42 -7.61
N PRO A 25 3.71 24.58 -6.58
CA PRO A 25 3.79 23.14 -6.80
C PRO A 25 2.54 22.72 -7.58
N LYS A 26 2.73 21.96 -8.65
CA LYS A 26 1.62 21.44 -9.44
C LYS A 26 0.79 20.57 -8.49
N GLY A 27 -0.37 21.08 -8.07
CA GLY A 27 -1.30 20.30 -7.27
C GLY A 27 -1.75 19.13 -8.11
N PHE A 28 -1.34 17.92 -7.74
CA PHE A 28 -1.99 16.73 -8.23
C PHE A 28 -3.43 16.75 -7.74
N LEU A 29 -4.36 16.24 -8.55
CA LEU A 29 -5.76 16.09 -8.15
C LEU A 29 -5.77 15.24 -6.86
N ALA A 30 -6.36 15.75 -5.78
CA ALA A 30 -6.60 14.93 -4.60
C ALA A 30 -7.61 13.85 -5.01
N LEU A 31 -7.13 12.62 -5.20
CA LEU A 31 -7.99 11.48 -5.46
C LEU A 31 -8.66 11.13 -4.14
N GLU A 32 -9.97 11.38 -4.06
CA GLU A 32 -10.81 10.93 -2.96
C GLU A 32 -11.49 9.62 -3.37
N TYR A 33 -11.32 8.59 -2.55
CA TYR A 33 -11.98 7.30 -2.73
C TYR A 33 -13.21 7.21 -1.82
N PRO A 34 -14.23 6.41 -2.20
CA PRO A 34 -15.40 6.21 -1.35
C PRO A 34 -15.01 5.64 0.01
N ASN A 35 -15.84 5.85 1.03
CA ASN A 35 -15.63 5.18 2.31
C ASN A 35 -15.70 3.66 2.13
N ALA A 36 -14.76 2.94 2.74
CA ALA A 36 -14.72 1.49 2.63
C ALA A 36 -15.93 0.86 3.35
N GLU A 37 -16.66 0.02 2.60
CA GLU A 37 -17.69 -0.86 3.13
C GLU A 37 -17.24 -2.31 2.91
N TYR A 38 -17.58 -3.18 3.85
CA TYR A 38 -17.01 -4.53 3.92
C TYR A 38 -18.09 -5.59 3.90
N GLU A 39 -17.86 -6.65 3.15
CA GLU A 39 -18.70 -7.84 3.14
C GLU A 39 -17.87 -9.11 3.34
N ARG A 40 -18.40 -10.05 4.13
CA ARG A 40 -17.76 -11.34 4.35
C ARG A 40 -17.80 -12.16 3.07
N VAL A 41 -16.64 -12.72 2.69
CA VAL A 41 -16.54 -13.63 1.55
C VAL A 41 -16.12 -15.02 2.00
N ASP A 42 -16.85 -16.00 1.48
CA ASP A 42 -16.50 -17.41 1.52
C ASP A 42 -16.43 -17.94 0.09
N ILE A 43 -15.21 -18.18 -0.38
CA ILE A 43 -14.92 -18.71 -1.72
C ILE A 43 -14.70 -20.23 -1.73
N GLY A 44 -15.07 -20.93 -0.65
CA GLY A 44 -14.84 -22.37 -0.52
C GLY A 44 -13.36 -22.73 -0.30
N CYS A 45 -12.60 -21.83 0.33
CA CYS A 45 -11.20 -22.02 0.66
C CYS A 45 -10.98 -22.23 2.17
N PRO A 46 -9.79 -22.70 2.58
CA PRO A 46 -9.43 -22.85 4.00
C PRO A 46 -9.31 -21.53 4.79
N TYR A 47 -9.86 -20.43 4.27
CA TYR A 47 -9.90 -19.12 4.89
C TYR A 47 -11.13 -18.33 4.41
N THR A 48 -11.62 -17.44 5.28
CA THR A 48 -12.62 -16.42 4.97
C THR A 48 -12.12 -15.07 5.46
N PHE A 49 -12.58 -13.98 4.84
CA PHE A 49 -12.20 -12.62 5.19
C PHE A 49 -13.28 -11.65 4.74
N ASP A 50 -13.24 -10.43 5.25
CA ASP A 50 -14.08 -9.36 4.75
C ASP A 50 -13.36 -8.64 3.60
N LYS A 51 -14.01 -8.55 2.44
CA LYS A 51 -13.49 -7.78 1.30
C LYS A 51 -14.18 -6.43 1.23
N ASN A 52 -13.50 -5.44 0.66
CA ASN A 52 -14.15 -4.21 0.26
C ASN A 52 -15.21 -4.47 -0.81
N VAL A 53 -16.38 -3.86 -0.69
CA VAL A 53 -17.47 -4.03 -1.67
C VAL A 53 -17.06 -3.60 -3.08
N ILE A 54 -16.15 -2.64 -3.21
CA ILE A 54 -15.64 -2.17 -4.50
C ILE A 54 -14.57 -3.10 -5.11
N ALA A 55 -14.08 -4.07 -4.33
CA ALA A 55 -13.08 -5.01 -4.80
C ALA A 55 -13.74 -6.15 -5.58
N GLU A 56 -13.27 -6.36 -6.80
CA GLU A 56 -13.68 -7.50 -7.63
C GLU A 56 -12.77 -8.69 -7.35
N ILE A 57 -13.35 -9.83 -7.00
CA ILE A 57 -12.60 -11.07 -6.76
C ILE A 57 -12.50 -11.89 -8.03
N SER A 58 -11.29 -12.33 -8.36
CA SER A 58 -11.03 -13.24 -9.47
C SER A 58 -10.02 -14.32 -9.09
N PRO A 59 -10.06 -15.50 -9.74
CA PRO A 59 -8.99 -16.48 -9.59
C PRO A 59 -7.65 -15.90 -10.05
N SER A 60 -6.56 -16.28 -9.37
CA SER A 60 -5.22 -15.91 -9.81
C SER A 60 -4.96 -16.36 -11.26
N ARG A 61 -4.13 -15.62 -11.99
CA ARG A 61 -3.75 -15.92 -13.39
C ARG A 61 -3.20 -17.34 -13.56
N ASN A 62 -2.48 -17.84 -12.55
CA ASN A 62 -1.91 -19.19 -12.56
C ASN A 62 -2.95 -20.28 -12.27
N ARG A 63 -4.19 -19.89 -11.91
CA ARG A 63 -5.33 -20.75 -11.57
C ARG A 63 -5.02 -21.81 -10.51
N ILE A 64 -4.11 -21.49 -9.61
CA ILE A 64 -3.82 -22.33 -8.45
C ILE A 64 -5.02 -22.21 -7.48
N PRO A 65 -5.57 -23.32 -6.98
CA PRO A 65 -6.68 -23.29 -6.05
C PRO A 65 -6.41 -22.39 -4.85
N CYS A 66 -7.42 -21.61 -4.45
CA CYS A 66 -7.34 -20.67 -3.32
C CYS A 66 -6.30 -19.55 -3.45
N TRP A 67 -5.78 -19.34 -4.65
CA TRP A 67 -5.05 -18.13 -5.00
C TRP A 67 -6.00 -17.21 -5.75
N ILE A 68 -6.15 -15.99 -5.23
CA ILE A 68 -7.10 -15.01 -5.74
C ILE A 68 -6.42 -13.67 -5.99
N GLN A 69 -7.10 -12.85 -6.78
CA GLN A 69 -6.76 -11.47 -7.03
C GLN A 69 -7.99 -10.62 -6.68
N LEU A 70 -7.77 -9.58 -5.88
CA LEU A 70 -8.76 -8.54 -5.61
C LEU A 70 -8.38 -7.32 -6.47
N ASP A 71 -9.26 -6.92 -7.37
CA ASP A 71 -9.04 -5.79 -8.27
C ASP A 71 -9.83 -4.56 -7.82
N TYR A 72 -9.13 -3.43 -7.76
CA TYR A 72 -9.67 -2.12 -7.39
C TYR A 72 -9.48 -1.19 -8.59
N ASP A 73 -10.47 -1.17 -9.48
CA ASP A 73 -10.33 -0.51 -10.77
C ASP A 73 -10.17 1.02 -10.66
N GLU A 74 -10.85 1.66 -9.71
CA GLU A 74 -10.70 3.11 -9.45
C GLU A 74 -9.29 3.48 -8.99
N MET A 75 -8.61 2.57 -8.30
CA MET A 75 -7.24 2.73 -7.80
C MET A 75 -6.20 2.21 -8.80
N LYS A 76 -6.64 1.51 -9.86
CA LYS A 76 -5.78 0.73 -10.75
C LYS A 76 -4.85 -0.20 -9.96
N GLY A 77 -5.32 -0.71 -8.82
CA GLY A 77 -4.57 -1.54 -7.90
C GLY A 77 -5.12 -2.96 -7.88
N SER A 78 -4.24 -3.91 -7.58
CA SER A 78 -4.59 -5.31 -7.40
C SER A 78 -3.90 -5.84 -6.15
N VAL A 79 -4.64 -6.59 -5.33
CA VAL A 79 -4.11 -7.35 -4.21
C VAL A 79 -4.10 -8.81 -4.60
N PHE A 80 -2.91 -9.42 -4.63
CA PHE A 80 -2.77 -10.85 -4.89
C PHE A 80 -2.69 -11.58 -3.58
N ILE A 81 -3.54 -12.59 -3.39
CA ILE A 81 -3.57 -13.44 -2.21
C ILE A 81 -3.25 -14.86 -2.63
N THR A 82 -2.28 -15.46 -1.97
CA THR A 82 -1.86 -16.84 -2.23
C THR A 82 -1.90 -17.64 -0.94
N TYR A 83 -2.42 -18.86 -1.04
CA TYR A 83 -2.59 -19.78 0.08
C TYR A 83 -1.71 -21.02 -0.10
N GLN A 84 -1.10 -21.48 0.98
CA GLN A 84 -0.33 -22.70 1.04
C GLN A 84 -0.61 -23.43 2.36
N PRO A 85 -0.76 -24.76 2.35
CA PRO A 85 -0.83 -25.53 3.58
C PRO A 85 0.56 -25.55 4.27
N VAL A 86 0.54 -25.62 5.59
CA VAL A 86 1.74 -25.82 6.41
C VAL A 86 1.94 -27.33 6.61
N GLU A 87 3.02 -27.86 6.02
CA GLU A 87 3.38 -29.28 6.03
C GLU A 87 4.86 -29.44 6.40
N ASN A 88 5.20 -29.16 7.66
CA ASN A 88 6.59 -29.14 8.16
C ASN A 88 7.54 -28.18 7.40
N ASN A 89 6.98 -27.16 6.75
CA ASN A 89 7.69 -26.21 5.90
C ASN A 89 7.51 -24.75 6.35
N LEU A 90 6.97 -24.51 7.55
CA LEU A 90 6.66 -23.16 8.04
C LEU A 90 7.88 -22.22 7.99
N ASP A 91 9.05 -22.70 8.42
CA ASP A 91 10.28 -21.90 8.39
C ASP A 91 10.67 -21.47 6.96
N SER A 92 10.45 -22.33 5.97
CA SER A 92 10.68 -22.01 4.56
C SER A 92 9.68 -20.96 4.07
N LEU A 93 8.39 -21.13 4.40
CA LEU A 93 7.33 -20.20 4.01
C LEU A 93 7.56 -18.81 4.61
N LEU A 94 7.94 -18.75 5.89
CA LEU A 94 8.33 -17.50 6.56
C LEU A 94 9.56 -16.88 5.90
N SER A 95 10.60 -17.67 5.63
CA SER A 95 11.80 -17.19 4.97
C SER A 95 11.50 -16.59 3.60
N ASP A 96 10.65 -17.22 2.81
CA ASP A 96 10.31 -16.76 1.46
C ASP A 96 9.42 -15.51 1.49
N ALA A 97 8.43 -15.46 2.40
CA ALA A 97 7.58 -14.28 2.59
C ALA A 97 8.39 -13.05 3.04
N GLN A 98 9.45 -13.25 3.83
CA GLN A 98 10.30 -12.16 4.34
C GLN A 98 11.37 -11.72 3.33
N LYS A 99 11.84 -12.62 2.44
CA LYS A 99 12.84 -12.29 1.42
C LYS A 99 12.31 -11.28 0.39
N LEU A 100 11.04 -11.39 -0.01
CA LEU A 100 10.47 -10.60 -1.10
C LEU A 100 10.47 -9.08 -0.82
N PRO A 101 10.01 -8.60 0.37
CA PRO A 101 10.17 -7.19 0.74
C PRO A 101 11.63 -6.74 0.74
N LEU A 102 12.53 -7.57 1.28
CA LEU A 102 13.95 -7.23 1.46
C LEU A 102 14.74 -7.15 0.15
N GLN A 103 14.38 -7.92 -0.88
CA GLN A 103 15.08 -7.92 -2.18
C GLN A 103 14.76 -6.69 -3.05
N HIS A 104 13.71 -5.92 -2.75
CA HIS A 104 13.34 -4.70 -3.47
C HIS A 104 13.90 -3.40 -2.87
N THR A 105 14.80 -3.50 -1.89
CA THR A 105 15.49 -2.37 -1.22
C THR A 105 16.38 -1.51 -2.12
N ILE A 106 16.60 -1.90 -3.38
CA ILE A 106 17.43 -1.10 -4.31
C ILE A 106 16.70 0.19 -4.77
N LYS A 107 15.37 0.30 -4.61
CA LYS A 107 14.56 1.44 -5.08
C LYS A 107 13.54 2.02 -4.08
N ALA A 108 13.35 1.39 -2.92
CA ALA A 108 12.44 1.88 -1.88
C ALA A 108 13.18 2.79 -0.90
N ASP A 109 12.50 3.84 -0.43
CA ASP A 109 13.09 4.82 0.48
C ASP A 109 13.05 4.31 1.93
N LEU A 110 12.02 3.54 2.29
CA LEU A 110 11.84 2.92 3.62
C LEU A 110 10.96 1.66 3.53
N ILE A 111 11.26 0.66 4.37
CA ILE A 111 10.40 -0.50 4.61
C ILE A 111 10.09 -0.54 6.11
N GLU A 112 8.82 -0.45 6.47
CA GLU A 112 8.35 -0.60 7.86
C GLU A 112 7.60 -1.92 8.01
N GLY A 113 7.98 -2.70 9.02
CA GLY A 113 7.40 -4.02 9.30
C GLY A 113 6.64 -4.00 10.62
N ASP A 114 5.33 -4.24 10.56
CA ASP A 114 4.45 -4.32 11.71
C ASP A 114 4.09 -5.77 12.00
N VAL A 115 4.37 -6.21 13.23
CA VAL A 115 3.96 -7.54 13.70
C VAL A 115 2.46 -7.54 13.93
N TYR A 116 1.77 -8.52 13.35
CA TYR A 116 0.34 -8.71 13.51
C TYR A 116 0.05 -9.95 14.37
N THR A 117 -0.82 -9.79 15.36
CA THR A 117 -1.23 -10.86 16.28
C THR A 117 -2.72 -10.77 16.57
N ASN A 118 -3.41 -11.88 16.42
CA ASN A 118 -4.82 -12.02 16.74
C ASN A 118 -5.05 -13.38 17.41
N ASP A 119 -4.98 -13.40 18.74
CA ASP A 119 -5.12 -14.63 19.54
C ASP A 119 -6.53 -15.24 19.42
N LEU A 120 -7.56 -14.41 19.19
CA LEU A 120 -8.96 -14.85 19.08
C LEU A 120 -9.18 -15.74 17.85
N ASN A 121 -8.64 -15.34 16.70
CA ASN A 121 -8.73 -16.12 15.46
C ASN A 121 -7.51 -17.02 15.24
N ARG A 122 -6.53 -16.99 16.16
CA ARG A 122 -5.21 -17.64 16.02
C ARG A 122 -4.54 -17.25 14.71
N THR A 123 -4.54 -15.98 14.39
CA THR A 123 -3.94 -15.44 13.15
C THR A 123 -2.75 -14.58 13.51
N TYR A 124 -1.57 -14.98 13.05
CA TYR A 124 -0.31 -14.29 13.32
C TYR A 124 0.39 -13.97 12.01
N GLY A 125 1.15 -12.88 11.98
CA GLY A 125 1.76 -12.47 10.73
C GLY A 125 2.62 -11.23 10.84
N MET A 126 2.94 -10.69 9.67
CA MET A 126 3.63 -9.41 9.54
C MET A 126 3.08 -8.66 8.34
N PHE A 127 2.94 -7.35 8.48
CA PHE A 127 2.60 -6.43 7.43
C PHE A 127 3.83 -5.56 7.12
N TYR A 128 4.16 -5.42 5.85
CA TYR A 128 5.26 -4.62 5.36
C TYR A 128 4.72 -3.49 4.51
N GLU A 129 4.98 -2.26 4.92
CA GLU A 129 4.80 -1.09 4.08
C GLU A 129 6.09 -0.77 3.35
N VAL A 130 5.97 -0.42 2.08
CA VAL A 130 7.11 -0.01 1.27
C VAL A 130 6.82 1.37 0.71
N ASP A 131 7.58 2.36 1.16
CA ASP A 131 7.43 3.73 0.68
C ASP A 131 8.39 4.02 -0.48
N GLY A 132 7.93 4.88 -1.39
CA GLY A 132 8.67 5.32 -2.57
C GLY A 132 8.39 4.45 -3.81
N ASN A 133 9.30 4.52 -4.79
CA ASN A 133 9.10 3.92 -6.11
C ASN A 133 9.40 2.41 -6.13
N ALA A 134 8.57 1.66 -5.41
CA ALA A 134 8.63 0.21 -5.32
C ALA A 134 7.62 -0.49 -6.24
N ALA A 135 7.96 -1.71 -6.66
CA ALA A 135 7.09 -2.55 -7.48
C ALA A 135 5.80 -2.94 -6.74
N SER A 136 5.88 -3.07 -5.41
CA SER A 136 4.76 -3.36 -4.53
C SER A 136 4.83 -2.40 -3.34
N GLN A 137 3.69 -1.82 -2.97
CA GLN A 137 3.57 -0.79 -1.94
C GLN A 137 3.24 -1.35 -0.56
N ALA A 138 2.70 -2.58 -0.51
CA ALA A 138 2.48 -3.31 0.73
C ALA A 138 2.50 -4.81 0.49
N GLN A 139 3.05 -5.55 1.44
CA GLN A 139 3.10 -7.02 1.44
C GLN A 139 2.79 -7.55 2.84
N PHE A 140 2.24 -8.75 2.94
CA PHE A 140 2.01 -9.36 4.24
C PHE A 140 2.00 -10.87 4.16
N TYR A 141 2.14 -11.51 5.32
CA TYR A 141 1.82 -12.92 5.49
C TYR A 141 1.02 -13.13 6.77
N LEU A 142 0.19 -14.18 6.75
CA LEU A 142 -0.62 -14.63 7.87
C LEU A 142 -0.53 -16.16 8.00
N THR A 143 -0.56 -16.66 9.22
CA THR A 143 -0.54 -18.09 9.52
C THR A 143 -1.22 -18.38 10.85
N ASP A 144 -1.77 -19.59 10.99
CA ASP A 144 -2.19 -20.15 12.28
C ASP A 144 -1.05 -20.92 13.01
N SER A 145 0.15 -20.85 12.44
CA SER A 145 1.37 -21.56 12.84
C SER A 145 1.33 -23.09 12.67
N THR A 146 0.21 -23.67 12.23
CA THR A 146 0.04 -25.14 12.25
C THR A 146 -0.42 -25.76 10.94
N HIS A 147 -1.37 -25.15 10.23
CA HIS A 147 -2.00 -25.73 9.04
C HIS A 147 -2.09 -24.75 7.87
N HIS A 148 -2.16 -23.45 8.14
CA HIS A 148 -2.49 -22.46 7.13
C HIS A 148 -1.40 -21.40 7.01
N PHE A 149 -1.05 -21.07 5.77
CA PHE A 149 -0.16 -19.97 5.43
C PHE A 149 -0.74 -19.20 4.26
N LEU A 150 -0.80 -17.88 4.39
CA LEU A 150 -1.34 -16.98 3.39
C LEU A 150 -0.40 -15.80 3.22
N THR A 151 -0.15 -15.39 1.99
CA THR A 151 0.59 -14.17 1.69
C THR A 151 -0.23 -13.24 0.83
N GLY A 152 -0.04 -11.94 1.00
CA GLY A 152 -0.68 -10.91 0.20
C GLY A 152 0.30 -9.86 -0.30
N SER A 153 0.05 -9.32 -1.49
CA SER A 153 0.89 -8.27 -2.08
C SER A 153 0.09 -7.30 -2.95
N VAL A 154 0.36 -6.00 -2.78
CA VAL A 154 -0.28 -4.92 -3.54
C VAL A 154 0.56 -4.56 -4.74
N TYR A 155 -0.06 -4.49 -5.92
CA TYR A 155 0.56 -3.94 -7.12
C TYR A 155 -0.36 -2.92 -7.79
N PHE A 156 0.24 -1.89 -8.37
CA PHE A 156 -0.48 -0.93 -9.21
C PHE A 156 -0.22 -1.23 -10.69
N LYS A 157 -1.29 -1.24 -11.51
CA LYS A 157 -1.27 -1.59 -12.95
C LYS A 157 -0.42 -0.63 -13.80
N SER A 158 -0.04 0.52 -13.27
CA SER A 158 0.82 1.50 -13.95
C SER A 158 2.09 1.76 -13.16
N LEU A 159 3.11 2.30 -13.84
CA LEU A 159 4.23 3.02 -13.25
C LEU A 159 3.94 4.55 -13.26
N PRO A 160 2.96 5.12 -12.52
CA PRO A 160 2.94 6.57 -12.39
C PRO A 160 4.10 7.01 -11.50
N ASN A 161 4.41 8.30 -11.52
CA ASN A 161 5.17 8.89 -10.42
C ASN A 161 4.51 8.49 -9.09
N PHE A 162 5.34 8.11 -8.10
CA PHE A 162 4.90 7.70 -6.77
C PHE A 162 3.86 8.66 -6.18
N ASP A 163 4.07 9.97 -6.31
CA ASP A 163 3.16 11.02 -5.85
C ASP A 163 1.71 10.89 -6.35
N SER A 164 1.49 10.22 -7.49
CA SER A 164 0.15 10.01 -8.06
C SER A 164 -0.56 8.76 -7.54
N ILE A 165 0.16 7.84 -6.89
CA ILE A 165 -0.42 6.61 -6.31
C ILE A 165 -0.58 6.67 -4.80
N VAL A 166 0.01 7.66 -4.11
CA VAL A 166 -0.05 7.76 -2.63
C VAL A 166 -1.47 7.61 -2.08
N PRO A 167 -2.51 8.34 -2.56
CA PRO A 167 -3.85 8.17 -2.02
C PRO A 167 -4.41 6.75 -2.23
N ALA A 168 -4.06 6.12 -3.35
CA ALA A 168 -4.50 4.77 -3.68
C ALA A 168 -3.77 3.72 -2.83
N ALA A 169 -2.48 3.94 -2.59
CA ALA A 169 -1.66 3.11 -1.72
C ALA A 169 -2.16 3.17 -0.29
N ASP A 170 -2.43 4.36 0.25
CA ASP A 170 -2.94 4.54 1.61
C ASP A 170 -4.31 3.86 1.78
N TYR A 171 -5.20 3.98 0.78
CA TYR A 171 -6.48 3.29 0.78
C TYR A 171 -6.30 1.77 0.85
N LEU A 172 -5.49 1.19 -0.06
CA LEU A 172 -5.27 -0.25 -0.10
C LEU A 172 -4.52 -0.77 1.14
N LYS A 173 -3.61 0.02 1.72
CA LYS A 173 -2.95 -0.29 2.99
C LYS A 173 -3.99 -0.43 4.12
N ALA A 174 -4.93 0.51 4.23
CA ALA A 174 -6.01 0.44 5.20
C ALA A 174 -6.93 -0.77 4.95
N ASP A 175 -7.27 -1.02 3.69
CA ASP A 175 -8.13 -2.13 3.30
C ASP A 175 -7.53 -3.51 3.62
N ILE A 176 -6.22 -3.66 3.39
CA ILE A 176 -5.49 -4.89 3.74
C ILE A 176 -5.43 -5.10 5.23
N ARG A 177 -5.24 -4.05 6.04
CA ARG A 177 -5.31 -4.20 7.49
C ARG A 177 -6.66 -4.76 7.93
N HIS A 178 -7.77 -4.24 7.39
CA HIS A 178 -9.11 -4.79 7.67
C HIS A 178 -9.24 -6.25 7.21
N LEU A 179 -8.70 -6.59 6.04
CA LEU A 179 -8.65 -7.98 5.56
C LEU A 179 -7.90 -8.88 6.54
N MET A 180 -6.73 -8.46 7.03
CA MET A 180 -5.94 -9.22 8.01
C MET A 180 -6.66 -9.37 9.35
N GLU A 181 -7.37 -8.34 9.79
CA GLU A 181 -8.17 -8.31 11.02
C GLU A 181 -9.38 -9.25 10.97
N SER A 182 -10.07 -9.27 9.82
CA SER A 182 -11.26 -10.08 9.60
C SER A 182 -10.98 -11.54 9.24
N LEU A 183 -9.72 -11.88 8.90
CA LEU A 183 -9.36 -13.20 8.42
C LEU A 183 -9.59 -14.30 9.47
N LYS A 184 -10.25 -15.38 9.04
CA LYS A 184 -10.52 -16.58 9.83
C LYS A 184 -10.17 -17.84 9.05
N TRP A 185 -9.57 -18.81 9.73
CA TRP A 185 -9.21 -20.11 9.19
C TRP A 185 -10.39 -21.10 9.24
N ASN A 186 -10.50 -21.94 8.21
CA ASN A 186 -11.46 -23.04 8.15
C ASN A 186 -10.68 -24.37 8.23
N TYR A 187 -11.01 -25.19 9.23
CA TYR A 187 -10.38 -26.48 9.53
C TYR A 187 -11.22 -27.67 9.02
#